data_AF-A0AAD9T4F8-F1
#
_entry.id   AF-A0AAD9T4F8-F1
#
_cell.length_a   1.000
_cell.length_b   1.000
_cell.length_c   1.000
_cell.angle_alpha   90.00
_cell.angle_beta   90.00
_cell.angle_gamma   90.00
#
_symmetry.space_group_name_H-M   'P 1'
#
loop_
_entity.id
_entity.type
_entity.pdbx_description
1 polymer ?
#
loop_
_entity_poly.entity_id
_entity_poly.type
_entity_poly.pdbx_seq_one_letter_code
_entity_poly.pdbx_strand_id
1 'polypeptide(L)'
;MHLSMKNLFRTYIRRNLPLYNSPLVARSFSVITNRVSRSRTARQGIQSRIQTQTRNMASATSFYDFKPLDKKGNPVPLSNYAGKVVLIVNTASNCGFTPQYKGLEKIYKSISAKHPNDFVILGFPCNQFGGQEPGSDDSIQEFCQVNYGVSFPIFGKTNVNGDKANPLFEWLKEEKPGLLGMKRVKWNFEKWLVGRDGKVKGRWASTTKPESLENVIMEEIAKGDGSKGDGSKGDGSKGDGSKAEL
;
A
#
# COMPACT_ATOMS: atom_id res chain seq x y z
N MET A 1 40.74 -34.07 -7.02
CA MET A 1 41.46 -32.95 -7.66
C MET A 1 40.57 -31.71 -7.64
N HIS A 2 40.77 -30.79 -6.70
CA HIS A 2 39.89 -29.64 -6.49
C HIS A 2 40.67 -28.34 -6.80
N LEU A 3 40.54 -27.84 -8.03
CA LEU A 3 41.14 -26.56 -8.43
C LEU A 3 40.26 -25.41 -7.94
N SER A 4 40.78 -24.59 -7.02
CA SER A 4 40.10 -23.39 -6.53
C SER A 4 39.82 -22.41 -7.67
N MET A 5 38.60 -21.86 -7.74
CA MET A 5 38.18 -20.82 -8.71
C MET A 5 39.13 -19.61 -8.78
N LYS A 6 39.94 -19.37 -7.73
CA LYS A 6 40.97 -18.32 -7.72
C LYS A 6 42.06 -18.55 -8.77
N ASN A 7 42.38 -19.81 -9.09
CA ASN A 7 43.40 -20.16 -10.08
C ASN A 7 42.90 -20.00 -11.52
N LEU A 8 41.61 -20.26 -11.76
CA LEU A 8 40.98 -20.06 -13.07
C LEU A 8 40.92 -18.57 -13.44
N PHE A 9 40.61 -17.70 -12.49
CA PHE A 9 40.56 -16.25 -12.73
C PHE A 9 41.95 -15.64 -12.99
N ARG A 10 42.98 -16.09 -12.27
CA ARG A 10 44.38 -15.66 -12.51
C ARG A 10 44.89 -16.07 -13.89
N THR A 11 44.51 -17.26 -14.34
CA THR A 11 44.94 -17.78 -15.64
C THR A 11 44.24 -17.05 -16.79
N TYR A 12 42.97 -16.67 -16.61
CA TYR A 12 42.19 -15.92 -17.60
C TYR A 12 42.75 -14.50 -17.85
N ILE A 13 43.14 -13.80 -16.78
CA ILE A 13 43.68 -12.43 -16.90
C ILE A 13 45.06 -12.40 -17.57
N ARG A 14 45.93 -13.39 -17.28
CA ARG A 14 47.26 -13.48 -17.92
C ARG A 14 47.22 -13.77 -19.42
N ARG A 15 46.15 -14.39 -19.91
CA ARG A 15 46.04 -14.83 -21.30
C ARG A 15 45.46 -13.77 -22.25
N ASN A 16 44.76 -12.74 -21.74
CA ASN A 16 43.96 -11.83 -22.56
C ASN A 16 44.34 -10.33 -22.48
N LEU A 17 45.33 -9.93 -21.67
CA LEU A 17 45.84 -8.55 -21.63
C LEU A 17 47.39 -8.53 -21.68
N PRO A 18 48.01 -8.41 -22.86
CA PRO A 18 49.47 -8.41 -22.99
C PRO A 18 50.01 -6.97 -22.89
N LEU A 19 49.76 -6.27 -21.79
CA LEU A 19 50.47 -5.04 -21.42
C LEU A 19 50.48 -4.92 -19.88
N TYR A 20 51.24 -5.78 -19.23
CA TYR A 20 51.46 -5.69 -17.79
C TYR A 20 52.90 -6.06 -17.45
N ASN A 21 53.85 -5.22 -17.89
CA ASN A 21 55.25 -5.27 -17.46
C ASN A 21 55.89 -3.88 -17.63
N SER A 22 55.41 -2.90 -16.86
CA SER A 22 56.13 -1.63 -16.64
C SER A 22 56.05 -1.23 -15.17
N PRO A 23 57.18 -0.96 -14.49
CA PRO A 23 57.23 -0.66 -13.06
C PRO A 23 56.65 0.72 -12.67
N LEU A 24 56.09 1.48 -13.63
CA LEU A 24 55.48 2.80 -13.40
C LEU A 24 53.96 2.77 -13.16
N VAL A 25 53.27 1.63 -13.28
CA VAL A 25 51.81 1.54 -13.04
C VAL A 25 51.48 1.10 -11.59
N ALA A 26 52.47 0.66 -10.82
CA ALA A 26 52.29 0.18 -9.46
C ALA A 26 52.12 1.28 -8.39
N ARG A 27 52.29 2.57 -8.74
CA ARG A 27 52.27 3.69 -7.78
C ARG A 27 51.00 4.54 -7.74
N SER A 28 50.00 4.27 -8.59
CA SER A 28 48.69 4.97 -8.51
C SER A 28 47.60 4.18 -7.76
N PHE A 29 47.90 2.97 -7.27
CA PHE A 29 46.93 2.13 -6.56
C PHE A 29 46.94 2.28 -5.02
N SER A 30 47.87 3.05 -4.45
CA SER A 30 47.92 3.25 -2.99
C SER A 30 47.02 4.40 -2.47
N VAL A 31 46.33 5.14 -3.34
CA VAL A 31 45.39 6.21 -2.93
C VAL A 31 43.92 5.77 -3.04
N ILE A 32 43.62 4.64 -3.70
CA ILE A 32 42.23 4.15 -3.90
C ILE A 32 41.86 3.01 -2.92
N THR A 33 42.69 2.66 -1.94
CA THR A 33 42.32 1.64 -0.93
C THR A 33 41.86 2.21 0.41
N ASN A 34 42.04 3.51 0.67
CA ASN A 34 41.54 4.14 1.92
C ASN A 34 40.17 4.84 1.80
N ARG A 35 39.49 4.74 0.64
CA ARG A 35 38.09 5.18 0.50
C ARG A 35 37.07 4.03 0.44
N VAL A 36 37.45 2.83 0.89
CA VAL A 36 36.54 1.68 1.03
C VAL A 36 36.14 1.42 2.49
N SER A 37 36.67 2.20 3.46
CA SER A 37 36.31 2.03 4.87
C SER A 37 35.19 2.97 5.39
N ARG A 38 34.62 3.84 4.54
CA ARG A 38 33.50 4.74 4.92
C ARG A 38 32.10 4.25 4.52
N SER A 39 31.94 3.02 4.02
CA SER A 39 30.66 2.54 3.48
C SER A 39 30.02 1.34 4.21
N ARG A 40 30.57 0.89 5.35
CA ARG A 40 29.95 -0.20 6.12
C ARG A 40 28.61 0.20 6.74
N THR A 41 28.52 1.40 7.31
CA THR A 41 27.30 1.89 7.99
C THR A 41 26.14 2.14 7.01
N ALA A 42 26.41 2.71 5.83
CA ALA A 42 25.39 2.94 4.81
C ALA A 42 24.85 1.62 4.22
N ARG A 43 25.71 0.61 4.01
CA ARG A 43 25.28 -0.73 3.58
C ARG A 43 24.48 -1.45 4.66
N GLN A 44 24.87 -1.33 5.93
CA GLN A 44 24.11 -1.91 7.04
C GLN A 44 22.73 -1.27 7.22
N GLY A 45 22.61 0.05 7.07
CA GLY A 45 21.32 0.75 7.12
C GLY A 45 20.38 0.42 5.96
N ILE A 46 20.91 0.20 4.75
CA ILE A 46 20.13 -0.26 3.60
C ILE A 46 19.68 -1.71 3.79
N GLN A 47 20.58 -2.59 4.25
CA GLN A 47 20.27 -3.99 4.51
C GLN A 47 19.23 -4.15 5.63
N SER A 48 19.32 -3.40 6.73
CA SER A 48 18.32 -3.45 7.80
C SER A 48 16.95 -2.91 7.36
N ARG A 49 16.92 -1.83 6.55
CA ARG A 49 15.67 -1.26 6.03
C ARG A 49 14.99 -2.17 5.01
N ILE A 50 15.75 -2.85 4.15
CA ILE A 50 15.25 -3.89 3.24
C ILE A 50 14.72 -5.07 4.05
N GLN A 51 15.47 -5.56 5.04
CA GLN A 51 15.08 -6.72 5.85
C GLN A 51 13.79 -6.48 6.65
N THR A 52 13.60 -5.28 7.21
CA THR A 52 12.36 -4.89 7.90
C THR A 52 11.17 -4.73 6.94
N GLN A 53 11.37 -4.20 5.73
CA GLN A 53 10.31 -4.13 4.72
C GLN A 53 9.86 -5.52 4.24
N THR A 54 10.78 -6.45 3.98
CA THR A 54 10.42 -7.83 3.60
C THR A 54 9.75 -8.62 4.72
N ARG A 55 10.12 -8.42 5.99
CA ARG A 55 9.47 -9.10 7.12
C ARG A 55 8.03 -8.66 7.31
N ASN A 56 7.74 -7.35 7.18
CA ASN A 56 6.37 -6.84 7.32
C ASN A 56 5.43 -7.32 6.20
N MET A 57 5.93 -7.60 5.00
CA MET A 57 5.12 -8.12 3.89
C MET A 57 4.73 -9.59 4.07
N ALA A 58 5.66 -10.43 4.54
CA ALA A 58 5.44 -11.88 4.66
C ALA A 58 4.51 -12.27 5.83
N SER A 59 4.28 -11.37 6.79
CA SER A 59 3.43 -11.58 7.96
C SER A 59 2.17 -10.73 7.99
N ALA A 60 2.00 -9.79 7.07
CA ALA A 60 0.80 -8.95 7.05
C ALA A 60 -0.42 -9.81 6.71
N THR A 61 -1.40 -9.79 7.61
CA THR A 61 -2.64 -10.56 7.44
C THR A 61 -3.85 -9.65 7.33
N SER A 62 -3.70 -8.35 7.55
CA SER A 62 -4.78 -7.39 7.57
C SER A 62 -4.37 -6.04 6.99
N PHE A 63 -5.35 -5.33 6.41
CA PHE A 63 -5.24 -3.92 6.04
C PHE A 63 -4.70 -3.03 7.17
N TYR A 64 -4.98 -3.37 8.43
CA TYR A 64 -4.56 -2.57 9.58
C TYR A 64 -3.05 -2.66 9.90
N ASP A 65 -2.32 -3.58 9.26
CA ASP A 65 -0.87 -3.76 9.45
C ASP A 65 -0.04 -2.68 8.70
N PHE A 66 -0.67 -1.93 7.79
CA PHE A 66 0.02 -1.00 6.91
C PHE A 66 0.03 0.44 7.43
N LYS A 67 1.10 1.16 7.08
CA LYS A 67 1.31 2.58 7.43
C LYS A 67 1.82 3.36 6.21
N PRO A 68 1.00 3.57 5.15
CA PRO A 68 1.40 4.38 4.01
C PRO A 68 1.66 5.82 4.44
N LEU A 69 2.33 6.58 3.58
CA LEU A 69 2.73 7.95 3.90
C LEU A 69 1.63 8.95 3.49
N ASP A 70 1.41 9.97 4.30
CA ASP A 70 0.63 11.15 3.93
C ASP A 70 1.40 12.05 2.94
N LYS A 71 0.78 13.15 2.53
CA LYS A 71 1.37 14.16 1.63
C LYS A 71 2.64 14.83 2.16
N LYS A 72 2.90 14.75 3.46
CA LYS A 72 4.09 15.30 4.13
C LYS A 72 5.17 14.23 4.34
N GLY A 73 4.91 12.99 3.93
CA GLY A 73 5.81 11.86 4.12
C GLY A 73 5.71 11.20 5.49
N ASN A 74 4.72 11.54 6.32
CA ASN A 74 4.53 10.92 7.63
C ASN A 74 3.76 9.61 7.51
N PRO A 75 4.15 8.54 8.24
CA PRO A 75 3.37 7.32 8.28
C PRO A 75 1.98 7.54 8.90
N VAL A 76 0.94 7.06 8.21
CA VAL A 76 -0.45 7.06 8.69
C VAL A 76 -0.86 5.62 8.96
N PRO A 77 -1.00 5.20 10.23
CA PRO A 77 -1.49 3.87 10.55
C PRO A 77 -2.90 3.63 10.00
N LEU A 78 -3.09 2.60 9.18
CA LEU A 78 -4.40 2.29 8.63
C LEU A 78 -5.36 1.70 9.67
N SER A 79 -4.84 1.29 10.83
CA SER A 79 -5.63 1.03 12.05
C SER A 79 -6.51 2.21 12.47
N ASN A 80 -6.19 3.44 12.05
CA ASN A 80 -7.04 4.61 12.29
C ASN A 80 -8.41 4.52 11.58
N TYR A 81 -8.54 3.62 10.60
CA TYR A 81 -9.79 3.35 9.89
C TYR A 81 -10.44 2.04 10.35
N ALA A 82 -10.09 1.52 11.54
CA ALA A 82 -10.73 0.36 12.13
C ALA A 82 -12.25 0.55 12.24
N GLY A 83 -13.00 -0.51 11.93
CA GLY A 83 -14.47 -0.49 11.95
C GLY A 83 -15.11 0.19 10.74
N LYS A 84 -14.34 0.75 9.80
CA LYS A 84 -14.84 1.30 8.53
C LYS A 84 -14.70 0.28 7.40
N VAL A 85 -15.64 0.33 6.47
CA VAL A 85 -15.46 -0.15 5.09
C VAL A 85 -14.62 0.89 4.35
N VAL A 86 -13.58 0.44 3.64
CA VAL A 86 -12.60 1.32 3.02
C VAL A 86 -12.52 1.03 1.52
N LEU A 87 -12.76 2.05 0.69
CA LEU A 87 -12.49 1.98 -0.74
C LEU A 87 -11.13 2.63 -1.04
N ILE A 88 -10.16 1.82 -1.47
CA ILE A 88 -8.82 2.25 -1.84
C ILE A 88 -8.74 2.45 -3.34
N VAL A 89 -8.23 3.59 -3.80
CA VAL A 89 -8.15 3.93 -5.23
C VAL A 89 -6.76 4.47 -5.57
N ASN A 90 -6.08 3.91 -6.58
CA ASN A 90 -4.90 4.57 -7.14
C ASN A 90 -5.33 5.67 -8.12
N THR A 91 -4.85 6.89 -7.97
CA THR A 91 -5.38 8.05 -8.70
C THR A 91 -4.32 8.76 -9.56
N ALA A 92 -4.80 9.59 -10.49
CA ALA A 92 -3.99 10.45 -11.35
C ALA A 92 -4.76 11.72 -11.71
N SER A 93 -4.10 12.87 -11.84
CA SER A 93 -4.72 14.15 -12.23
C SER A 93 -4.89 14.29 -13.74
N ASN A 94 -3.94 13.81 -14.54
CA ASN A 94 -3.90 14.00 -16.00
C ASN A 94 -4.25 12.74 -16.79
N CYS A 95 -5.29 12.02 -16.34
CA CYS A 95 -5.75 10.76 -16.91
C CYS A 95 -7.13 10.91 -17.54
N GLY A 96 -7.43 10.14 -18.60
CA GLY A 96 -8.79 10.08 -19.17
C GLY A 96 -9.87 9.61 -18.18
N PHE A 97 -9.47 8.98 -17.07
CA PHE A 97 -10.35 8.57 -15.98
C PHE A 97 -10.42 9.58 -14.82
N THR A 98 -9.67 10.69 -14.85
CA THR A 98 -9.73 11.74 -13.82
C THR A 98 -11.15 12.21 -13.51
N PRO A 99 -12.09 12.33 -14.49
CA PRO A 99 -13.48 12.66 -14.19
C PRO A 99 -14.18 11.75 -13.17
N GLN A 100 -13.67 10.54 -12.93
CA GLN A 100 -14.19 9.65 -11.88
C GLN A 100 -14.05 10.19 -10.46
N TYR A 101 -13.18 11.18 -10.21
CA TYR A 101 -13.19 11.89 -8.92
C TYR A 101 -14.58 12.43 -8.56
N LYS A 102 -15.36 12.91 -9.54
CA LYS A 102 -16.74 13.39 -9.30
C LYS A 102 -17.65 12.25 -8.82
N GLY A 103 -17.54 11.08 -9.45
CA GLY A 103 -18.31 9.90 -9.07
C GLY A 103 -17.92 9.37 -7.68
N LEU A 104 -16.61 9.32 -7.39
CA LEU A 104 -16.08 8.93 -6.09
C LEU A 104 -16.55 9.89 -4.98
N GLU A 105 -16.47 11.19 -5.23
CA GLU A 105 -16.92 12.21 -4.26
C GLU A 105 -18.43 12.14 -4.05
N LYS A 106 -19.21 11.89 -5.11
CA LYS A 106 -20.66 11.71 -5.02
C LYS A 106 -21.04 10.53 -4.13
N ILE A 107 -20.48 9.34 -4.37
CA ILE A 107 -20.78 8.18 -3.53
C ILE A 107 -20.25 8.38 -2.11
N TYR A 108 -19.09 9.03 -1.94
CA TYR A 108 -18.53 9.30 -0.62
C TYR A 108 -19.46 10.18 0.22
N LYS A 109 -19.95 11.28 -0.36
CA LYS A 109 -20.92 12.16 0.32
C LYS A 109 -22.26 11.47 0.56
N SER A 110 -22.80 10.74 -0.44
CA SER A 110 -24.07 10.00 -0.33
C SER A 110 -24.05 9.00 0.83
N ILE A 111 -23.01 8.16 0.88
CA ILE A 111 -22.86 7.12 1.89
C ILE A 111 -22.53 7.74 3.24
N SER A 112 -21.61 8.70 3.32
CA SER A 112 -21.24 9.34 4.59
C SER A 112 -22.38 10.13 5.23
N ALA A 113 -23.33 10.65 4.45
CA ALA A 113 -24.53 11.28 5.00
C ALA A 113 -25.44 10.30 5.76
N LYS A 114 -25.43 9.02 5.37
CA LYS A 114 -26.22 7.94 5.99
C LYS A 114 -25.42 7.16 7.04
N HIS A 115 -24.12 7.01 6.80
CA HIS A 115 -23.19 6.16 7.55
C HIS A 115 -21.87 6.91 7.85
N PRO A 116 -21.91 8.01 8.62
CA PRO A 116 -20.78 8.93 8.78
C PRO A 116 -19.53 8.26 9.38
N ASN A 117 -19.72 7.19 10.15
CA ASN A 117 -18.64 6.49 10.83
C ASN A 117 -18.25 5.16 10.18
N ASP A 118 -18.90 4.72 9.11
CA ASP A 118 -18.73 3.35 8.61
C ASP A 118 -18.05 3.26 7.25
N PHE A 119 -17.84 4.38 6.55
CA PHE A 119 -17.24 4.37 5.21
C PHE A 119 -16.16 5.44 5.04
N VAL A 120 -15.13 5.12 4.25
CA VAL A 120 -14.13 6.09 3.79
C VAL A 120 -13.52 5.69 2.45
N ILE A 121 -13.20 6.67 1.61
CA ILE A 121 -12.37 6.49 0.41
C ILE A 121 -10.95 6.96 0.73
N LEU A 122 -9.93 6.20 0.32
CA LEU A 122 -8.52 6.59 0.42
C LEU A 122 -7.91 6.65 -0.99
N GLY A 123 -7.55 7.86 -1.45
CA GLY A 123 -6.90 8.07 -2.74
C GLY A 123 -5.38 8.00 -2.63
N PHE A 124 -4.74 7.27 -3.55
CA PHE A 124 -3.29 7.10 -3.62
C PHE A 124 -2.76 7.57 -4.98
N PRO A 125 -2.26 8.81 -5.08
CA PRO A 125 -1.71 9.34 -6.32
C PRO A 125 -0.55 8.47 -6.83
N CYS A 126 -0.52 8.19 -8.14
CA CYS A 126 0.51 7.34 -8.72
C CYS A 126 0.93 7.81 -10.12
N ASN A 127 2.23 8.02 -10.32
CA ASN A 127 2.76 8.51 -11.60
C ASN A 127 3.26 7.39 -12.55
N GLN A 128 3.01 6.12 -12.22
CA GLN A 128 3.56 4.98 -12.98
C GLN A 128 2.83 4.71 -14.31
N PHE A 129 1.73 5.40 -14.57
CA PHE A 129 0.86 5.15 -15.73
C PHE A 129 0.84 6.38 -16.63
N GLY A 130 1.63 6.33 -17.71
CA GLY A 130 1.73 7.41 -18.69
C GLY A 130 2.26 8.75 -18.15
N GLY A 131 2.89 8.77 -16.96
CA GLY A 131 3.35 10.02 -16.35
C GLY A 131 2.22 10.99 -15.98
N GLN A 132 1.02 10.46 -15.71
CA GLN A 132 -0.22 11.24 -15.55
C GLN A 132 -0.43 11.86 -14.15
N GLU A 133 0.55 11.74 -13.25
CA GLU A 133 0.55 12.37 -11.92
C GLU A 133 1.91 13.03 -11.62
N PRO A 134 2.35 14.00 -12.45
CA PRO A 134 3.70 14.58 -12.35
C PRO A 134 3.86 15.53 -11.16
N GLY A 135 2.76 16.13 -10.67
CA GLY A 135 2.77 17.16 -9.63
C GLY A 135 3.35 16.72 -8.29
N SER A 136 3.69 17.70 -7.44
CA SER A 136 4.02 17.47 -6.03
C SER A 136 2.79 17.06 -5.22
N ASP A 137 2.98 16.48 -4.05
CA ASP A 137 1.88 16.08 -3.18
C ASP A 137 0.91 17.22 -2.84
N ASP A 138 1.42 18.44 -2.61
CA ASP A 138 0.58 19.61 -2.36
C ASP A 138 -0.21 20.04 -3.61
N SER A 139 0.42 20.05 -4.79
CA SER A 139 -0.28 20.39 -6.04
C SER A 139 -1.37 19.38 -6.41
N ILE A 140 -1.17 18.09 -6.08
CA ILE A 140 -2.15 17.03 -6.33
C ILE A 140 -3.38 17.22 -5.44
N GLN A 141 -3.17 17.55 -4.16
CA GLN A 141 -4.25 17.81 -3.20
C GLN A 141 -5.09 19.00 -3.63
N GLU A 142 -4.42 20.11 -3.97
CA GLU A 142 -5.06 21.31 -4.49
C GLU A 142 -5.84 21.01 -5.77
N PHE A 143 -5.25 20.26 -6.70
CA PHE A 143 -5.93 19.84 -7.93
C PHE A 143 -7.22 19.08 -7.63
N CYS A 144 -7.18 18.08 -6.74
CA CYS A 144 -8.34 17.27 -6.37
C CYS A 144 -9.44 18.12 -5.72
N GLN A 145 -9.06 19.04 -4.83
CA GLN A 145 -10.00 19.90 -4.12
C GLN A 145 -10.62 20.94 -5.05
N VAL A 146 -9.82 21.69 -5.79
CA VAL A 146 -10.27 22.82 -6.62
C VAL A 146 -11.10 22.34 -7.81
N ASN A 147 -10.65 21.28 -8.51
CA ASN A 147 -11.29 20.88 -9.76
C ASN A 147 -12.44 19.89 -9.58
N TYR A 148 -12.46 19.16 -8.45
CA TYR A 148 -13.38 18.05 -8.24
C TYR A 148 -14.11 18.10 -6.89
N GLY A 149 -13.76 19.01 -5.99
CA GLY A 149 -14.38 19.13 -4.68
C GLY A 149 -14.17 17.90 -3.79
N VAL A 150 -13.07 17.17 -4.02
CA VAL A 150 -12.74 15.94 -3.28
C VAL A 150 -12.57 16.26 -1.81
N SER A 151 -13.31 15.55 -0.96
CA SER A 151 -13.30 15.70 0.49
C SER A 151 -12.78 14.47 1.24
N PHE A 152 -12.59 13.35 0.54
CA PHE A 152 -11.97 12.16 1.11
C PHE A 152 -10.44 12.27 1.16
N PRO A 153 -9.75 11.56 2.08
CA PRO A 153 -8.30 11.60 2.19
C PRO A 153 -7.56 11.21 0.90
N ILE A 154 -6.63 12.06 0.48
CA ILE A 154 -5.60 11.76 -0.52
C ILE A 154 -4.26 11.59 0.20
N PHE A 155 -3.57 10.49 -0.05
CA PHE A 155 -2.27 10.15 0.55
C PHE A 155 -1.11 10.76 -0.24
N GLY A 156 0.10 10.56 0.27
CA GLY A 156 1.31 10.89 -0.47
C GLY A 156 1.46 10.01 -1.72
N LYS A 157 2.02 10.57 -2.78
CA LYS A 157 2.27 9.91 -4.04
C LYS A 157 3.10 8.65 -3.84
N THR A 158 2.68 7.56 -4.47
CA THR A 158 3.25 6.24 -4.22
C THR A 158 3.39 5.42 -5.49
N ASN A 159 4.23 4.39 -5.42
CA ASN A 159 4.30 3.36 -6.46
C ASN A 159 3.36 2.22 -6.08
N VAL A 160 2.64 1.69 -7.05
CA VAL A 160 1.72 0.56 -6.86
C VAL A 160 2.25 -0.73 -7.50
N ASN A 161 3.29 -0.62 -8.32
CA ASN A 161 3.93 -1.73 -9.02
C ASN A 161 5.47 -1.68 -8.92
N GLY A 162 6.10 -2.85 -9.05
CA GLY A 162 7.56 -3.01 -9.13
C GLY A 162 8.24 -2.98 -7.76
N ASP A 163 9.57 -3.05 -7.75
CA ASP A 163 10.38 -3.27 -6.53
C ASP A 163 10.23 -2.18 -5.45
N LYS A 164 9.75 -1.01 -5.85
CA LYS A 164 9.51 0.14 -4.96
C LYS A 164 8.01 0.34 -4.65
N ALA A 165 7.17 -0.65 -4.98
CA ALA A 165 5.76 -0.57 -4.70
C ALA A 165 5.51 -0.42 -3.20
N ASN A 166 4.46 0.32 -2.87
CA ASN A 166 3.94 0.42 -1.53
C ASN A 166 3.54 -0.99 -1.04
N PRO A 167 3.98 -1.42 0.15
CA PRO A 167 3.62 -2.73 0.70
C PRO A 167 2.11 -2.98 0.75
N LEU A 168 1.30 -1.94 0.99
CA LEU A 168 -0.16 -2.04 0.93
C LEU A 168 -0.62 -2.52 -0.45
N PHE A 169 -0.11 -1.94 -1.53
CA PHE A 169 -0.54 -2.31 -2.89
C PHE A 169 -0.03 -3.69 -3.30
N GLU A 170 1.16 -4.12 -2.86
CA GLU A 170 1.61 -5.49 -3.06
C GLU A 170 0.65 -6.49 -2.39
N TRP A 171 0.28 -6.24 -1.14
CA TRP A 171 -0.70 -7.07 -0.42
C TRP A 171 -2.10 -7.05 -1.07
N LEU A 172 -2.63 -5.89 -1.44
CA LEU A 172 -3.93 -5.76 -2.11
C LEU A 172 -4.00 -6.57 -3.43
N LYS A 173 -2.91 -6.58 -4.20
CA LYS A 173 -2.81 -7.33 -5.45
C LYS A 173 -2.70 -8.83 -5.23
N GLU A 174 -2.12 -9.26 -4.10
CA GLU A 174 -2.03 -10.66 -3.70
C GLU A 174 -3.39 -11.19 -3.24
N GLU A 175 -4.05 -10.47 -2.33
CA GLU A 175 -5.35 -10.86 -1.76
C GLU A 175 -6.46 -10.94 -2.80
N LYS A 176 -6.47 -9.98 -3.74
CA LYS A 176 -7.39 -9.96 -4.89
C LYS A 176 -6.63 -9.66 -6.17
N PRO A 177 -6.13 -10.70 -6.88
CA PRO A 177 -5.58 -10.51 -8.21
C PRO A 177 -6.68 -10.01 -9.16
N GLY A 178 -6.27 -9.32 -10.22
CA GLY A 178 -7.16 -8.90 -11.28
C GLY A 178 -7.58 -10.07 -12.18
N LEU A 179 -8.22 -9.74 -13.31
CA LEU A 179 -8.70 -10.71 -14.28
C LEU A 179 -7.60 -11.70 -14.70
N LEU A 180 -7.95 -12.98 -14.82
CA LEU A 180 -7.02 -14.08 -15.15
C LEU A 180 -5.82 -14.22 -14.18
N GLY A 181 -5.97 -13.81 -12.91
CA GLY A 181 -4.89 -13.91 -11.93
C GLY A 181 -3.79 -12.85 -12.06
N MET A 182 -3.96 -11.86 -12.96
CA MET A 182 -2.98 -10.79 -13.13
C MET A 182 -2.94 -9.88 -11.90
N LYS A 183 -1.84 -9.95 -11.15
CA LYS A 183 -1.65 -9.15 -9.94
C LYS A 183 -1.40 -7.67 -10.24
N ARG A 184 -0.59 -7.36 -11.25
CA ARG A 184 -0.16 -6.00 -11.61
C ARG A 184 -1.36 -5.04 -11.74
N VAL A 185 -1.24 -3.83 -11.18
CA VAL A 185 -2.19 -2.73 -11.47
C VAL A 185 -1.97 -2.30 -12.91
N LYS A 186 -3.02 -2.33 -13.72
CA LYS A 186 -2.93 -2.07 -15.16
C LYS A 186 -2.95 -0.58 -15.48
N TRP A 187 -3.74 0.21 -14.73
CA TRP A 187 -3.93 1.63 -15.02
C TRP A 187 -4.38 2.43 -13.79
N ASN A 188 -4.52 3.75 -13.97
CA ASN A 188 -5.10 4.66 -12.98
C ASN A 188 -6.57 4.30 -12.68
N PHE A 189 -7.03 4.59 -11.46
CA PHE A 189 -8.39 4.35 -10.98
C PHE A 189 -8.80 2.88 -10.86
N GLU A 190 -7.87 1.96 -10.60
CA GLU A 190 -8.25 0.67 -10.03
C GLU A 190 -8.66 0.84 -8.55
N LYS A 191 -9.55 -0.03 -8.08
CA LYS A 191 -10.26 0.15 -6.82
C LYS A 191 -10.27 -1.15 -6.05
N TRP A 192 -10.05 -1.08 -4.75
CA TRP A 192 -10.17 -2.22 -3.82
C TRP A 192 -11.11 -1.86 -2.69
N LEU A 193 -12.00 -2.78 -2.35
CA LEU A 193 -12.87 -2.65 -1.18
C LEU A 193 -12.30 -3.51 -0.06
N VAL A 194 -12.10 -2.90 1.10
CA VAL A 194 -11.69 -3.57 2.33
C VAL A 194 -12.84 -3.48 3.32
N GLY A 195 -13.21 -4.62 3.92
CA GLY A 195 -14.27 -4.67 4.93
C GLY A 195 -13.80 -4.24 6.31
N ARG A 196 -14.73 -4.18 7.26
CA ARG A 196 -14.45 -3.81 8.67
C ARG A 196 -13.52 -4.81 9.39
N ASP A 197 -13.38 -6.02 8.86
CA ASP A 197 -12.45 -7.06 9.32
C ASP A 197 -11.02 -6.87 8.79
N GLY A 198 -10.78 -5.84 7.99
CA GLY A 198 -9.50 -5.55 7.35
C GLY A 198 -9.14 -6.50 6.21
N LYS A 199 -10.10 -7.29 5.68
CA LYS A 199 -9.90 -8.19 4.54
C LYS A 199 -10.36 -7.57 3.23
N VAL A 200 -9.69 -7.92 2.13
CA VAL A 200 -10.04 -7.42 0.80
C VAL A 200 -11.27 -8.16 0.26
N LYS A 201 -12.35 -7.42 -0.02
CA LYS A 201 -13.64 -7.94 -0.47
C LYS A 201 -13.77 -7.97 -1.98
N GLY A 202 -13.16 -7.00 -2.67
CA GLY A 202 -13.21 -6.93 -4.12
C GLY A 202 -12.14 -6.02 -4.71
N ARG A 203 -11.93 -6.18 -6.03
CA ARG A 203 -11.06 -5.36 -6.86
C ARG A 203 -11.79 -5.04 -8.17
N TRP A 204 -11.75 -3.79 -8.60
CA TRP A 204 -12.38 -3.32 -9.85
C TRP A 204 -11.40 -2.58 -10.74
N ALA A 205 -11.58 -2.74 -12.03
CA ALA A 205 -10.76 -2.11 -13.05
C ALA A 205 -11.08 -0.61 -13.19
N SER A 206 -10.18 0.11 -13.87
CA SER A 206 -10.33 1.53 -14.21
C SER A 206 -11.65 1.86 -14.91
N THR A 207 -12.15 0.95 -15.73
CA THR A 207 -13.40 1.13 -16.50
C THR A 207 -14.66 0.99 -15.64
N THR A 208 -14.57 0.43 -14.43
CA THR A 208 -15.71 0.36 -13.51
C THR A 208 -16.01 1.74 -12.96
N LYS A 209 -17.23 2.22 -13.24
CA LYS A 209 -17.74 3.51 -12.78
C LYS A 209 -17.91 3.51 -11.25
N PRO A 210 -17.49 4.56 -10.54
CA PRO A 210 -17.64 4.65 -9.08
C PRO A 210 -19.06 4.38 -8.58
N GLU A 211 -20.07 4.90 -9.28
CA GLU A 211 -21.48 4.78 -8.91
C GLU A 211 -21.96 3.33 -8.89
N SER A 212 -21.40 2.46 -9.73
CA SER A 212 -21.73 1.03 -9.73
C SER A 212 -21.24 0.30 -8.47
N LEU A 213 -20.39 0.94 -7.65
CA LEU A 213 -19.90 0.38 -6.40
C LEU A 213 -20.77 0.73 -5.19
N GLU A 214 -21.72 1.65 -5.31
CA GLU A 214 -22.52 2.10 -4.17
C GLU A 214 -23.24 0.93 -3.47
N ASN A 215 -23.89 0.06 -4.25
CA ASN A 215 -24.60 -1.09 -3.69
C ASN A 215 -23.67 -2.07 -2.96
N VAL A 216 -22.53 -2.44 -3.55
CA VAL A 216 -21.60 -3.39 -2.91
C VAL A 216 -20.92 -2.81 -1.67
N ILE A 217 -20.74 -1.49 -1.62
CA ILE A 217 -20.25 -0.80 -0.41
C ILE A 217 -21.31 -0.86 0.68
N MET A 218 -22.57 -0.53 0.35
CA MET A 218 -23.68 -0.55 1.30
C MET A 218 -23.95 -1.96 1.85
N GLU A 219 -23.86 -2.99 1.00
CA GLU A 219 -23.94 -4.39 1.43
C GLU A 219 -22.85 -4.75 2.43
N GLU A 220 -21.61 -4.29 2.21
CA GLU A 220 -20.51 -4.56 3.12
C GLU A 220 -20.65 -3.78 4.45
N ILE A 221 -21.18 -2.56 4.40
CA ILE A 221 -21.51 -1.77 5.62
C ILE A 221 -22.53 -2.52 6.48
N ALA A 222 -23.61 -3.01 5.86
CA ALA A 222 -24.72 -3.70 6.53
C ALA A 222 -24.30 -5.02 7.21
N LYS A 223 -23.29 -5.73 6.69
CA LYS A 223 -22.75 -6.95 7.33
C LYS A 223 -22.16 -6.67 8.72
N GLY A 224 -21.65 -5.47 8.96
CA GLY A 224 -21.08 -5.06 10.24
C GLY A 224 -22.11 -4.72 11.32
N ASP A 225 -23.37 -4.46 10.91
CA ASP A 225 -24.44 -4.09 11.84
C ASP A 225 -25.11 -5.34 12.45
N GLY A 226 -24.88 -6.52 11.87
CA GLY A 226 -25.43 -7.80 12.33
C GLY A 226 -24.54 -8.60 13.30
N SER A 227 -23.30 -8.18 13.57
CA SER A 227 -22.36 -8.93 14.44
C SER A 227 -22.34 -8.47 15.90
N LYS A 228 -23.32 -7.66 16.34
CA LYS A 228 -23.61 -7.45 17.77
C LYS A 228 -24.77 -8.35 18.19
N GLY A 229 -24.48 -9.64 18.34
CA GLY A 229 -25.48 -10.63 18.77
C GLY A 229 -24.82 -11.85 19.39
N ASP A 230 -25.08 -12.00 20.68
CA ASP A 230 -24.89 -13.18 21.53
C ASP A 230 -23.55 -13.35 22.27
N GLY A 231 -23.65 -13.09 23.57
CA GLY A 231 -22.57 -13.09 24.56
C GLY A 231 -23.05 -12.56 25.90
N SER A 232 -24.32 -12.79 26.26
CA SER A 232 -24.78 -12.67 27.64
C SER A 232 -25.82 -13.75 27.88
N LYS A 233 -25.31 -14.98 28.10
CA LYS A 233 -26.07 -16.02 28.79
C LYS A 233 -26.25 -15.55 30.23
N GLY A 234 -27.51 -15.44 30.63
CA GLY A 234 -27.92 -15.05 31.96
C GLY A 234 -27.43 -16.01 33.03
N ASP A 235 -27.20 -15.43 34.21
CA ASP A 235 -27.31 -16.16 35.46
C ASP A 235 -28.68 -15.82 36.06
N GLY A 236 -29.61 -16.76 35.92
CA GLY A 236 -30.92 -16.69 36.52
C GLY A 236 -30.84 -17.22 37.94
N SER A 237 -30.71 -16.32 38.91
CA SER A 237 -30.89 -16.68 40.31
C SER A 237 -32.36 -16.60 40.70
N LYS A 238 -32.94 -17.78 40.99
CA LYS A 238 -34.21 -17.95 41.67
C LYS A 238 -34.03 -17.67 43.17
N GLY A 239 -34.99 -16.99 43.77
CA GLY A 239 -35.16 -16.87 45.23
C GLY A 239 -36.36 -15.95 45.49
N ASP A 240 -37.57 -16.49 45.42
CA ASP A 240 -38.34 -17.10 46.52
C ASP A 240 -39.16 -16.04 47.28
N GLY A 241 -40.41 -16.41 47.54
CA GLY A 241 -41.52 -15.50 47.78
C GLY A 241 -41.64 -15.01 49.22
N SER A 242 -42.41 -13.93 49.37
CA SER A 242 -43.28 -13.79 50.54
C SER A 242 -44.50 -12.93 50.20
N LYS A 243 -45.67 -13.48 50.58
CA LYS A 243 -46.98 -12.85 50.65
C LYS A 243 -47.10 -12.00 51.92
N ALA A 244 -47.86 -10.91 51.85
CA ALA A 244 -48.83 -10.38 52.84
C ALA A 244 -49.33 -9.02 52.28
N GLU A 245 -50.58 -8.85 51.83
CA GLU A 245 -51.79 -8.58 52.62
C GLU A 245 -51.63 -7.49 53.70
N LEU A 246 -51.91 -6.23 53.33
CA LEU A 246 -53.10 -5.42 53.69
C LEU A 246 -52.87 -3.95 53.29
#